data_AF-H0QK07-F1
#
_entry.id   AF-H0QK07-F1
#
_cell.length_a   1.000
_cell.length_b   1.000
_cell.length_c   1.000
_cell.angle_alpha   90.00
_cell.angle_beta   90.00
_cell.angle_gamma   90.00
#
_symmetry.space_group_name_H-M   'P 1'
#
loop_
_entity.id
_entity.type
_entity.pdbx_description
1 polymer ?
#
loop_
_entity_poly.entity_id
_entity_poly.type
_entity_poly.pdbx_seq_one_letter_code
_entity_poly.pdbx_strand_id
1 'polypeptide(L)'
;MCHTRHPRVIETLRQPRNHPQQKRKEGDLVIGTPGTGAIGTLVERTSRFVMLLHLPNGQTSEQVLAAIQETLPALPDHCDGP
;
A
#
# COMPACT_ATOMS: atom_id res chain seq x y z
N MET A 1 49.64 29.66 13.78
CA MET A 1 49.37 28.21 13.58
C MET A 1 47.90 27.95 13.83
N CYS A 2 47.08 27.95 12.78
CA CYS A 2 45.65 27.65 12.86
C CYS A 2 45.43 26.28 12.22
N HIS A 3 44.97 25.30 13.00
CA HIS A 3 44.64 23.97 12.48
C HIS A 3 43.17 23.93 12.08
N THR A 4 42.89 23.89 10.78
CA THR A 4 41.56 23.64 10.23
C THR A 4 41.21 22.17 10.47
N ARG A 5 40.26 21.92 11.37
CA ARG A 5 39.73 20.58 11.64
C ARG A 5 38.73 20.22 10.55
N HIS A 6 39.16 19.48 9.54
CA HIS A 6 38.25 18.93 8.52
C HIS A 6 37.31 17.90 9.18
N PRO A 7 35.98 18.07 9.11
CA PRO A 7 35.06 17.06 9.61
C PRO A 7 35.21 15.78 8.78
N ARG A 8 35.39 14.64 9.47
CA ARG A 8 35.46 13.32 8.80
C ARG A 8 34.07 12.90 8.34
N VAL A 9 34.00 12.38 7.12
CA VAL A 9 32.85 11.88 6.35
C VAL A 9 31.82 11.03 7.13
N ILE A 10 32.19 10.48 8.29
CA ILE A 10 31.35 9.60 9.11
C ILE A 10 30.16 10.36 9.74
N GLU A 11 30.30 11.65 10.03
CA GLU A 11 29.22 12.44 10.65
C GLU A 11 28.10 12.77 9.66
N THR A 12 28.43 12.91 8.36
CA THR A 12 27.46 13.17 7.28
C THR A 12 26.60 11.94 6.95
N LEU A 13 27.05 10.72 7.29
CA LEU A 13 26.34 9.46 7.00
C LEU A 13 25.28 9.09 8.04
N ARG A 14 25.07 9.91 9.08
CA ARG A 14 23.98 9.75 10.06
C ARG A 14 22.74 10.56 9.69
N GLN A 15 22.46 10.75 8.41
CA GLN A 15 21.14 11.21 8.00
C GLN A 15 20.19 10.02 8.19
N PRO A 16 19.27 10.06 9.18
CA PRO A 16 18.21 9.06 9.23
C PRO A 16 17.49 9.16 7.88
N ARG A 17 17.42 8.03 7.17
CA ARG A 17 16.58 7.94 5.97
C ARG A 17 15.13 8.10 6.43
N ASN A 18 14.69 9.34 6.61
CA ASN A 18 13.29 9.70 6.71
C ASN A 18 12.70 9.56 5.30
N HIS A 19 12.59 8.32 4.83
CA HIS A 19 11.59 8.03 3.83
C HIS A 19 10.27 8.03 4.59
N PRO A 20 9.30 8.91 4.24
CA PRO A 20 7.96 8.79 4.80
C PRO A 20 7.51 7.35 4.57
N GLN A 21 6.87 6.73 5.58
CA GLN A 21 6.29 5.41 5.38
C GLN A 21 5.25 5.53 4.26
N GLN A 22 5.65 5.14 3.05
CA GLN A 22 4.73 4.96 1.94
C GLN A 22 3.76 3.87 2.40
N LYS A 23 2.49 4.23 2.67
CA LYS A 23 1.46 3.24 2.97
C LYS A 23 1.24 2.40 1.72
N ARG A 24 1.97 1.29 1.63
CA ARG A 24 1.84 0.30 0.56
C ARG A 24 0.65 -0.60 0.87
N LYS A 25 -0.40 -0.47 0.05
CA LYS A 25 -1.56 -1.36 0.06
C LYS A 25 -1.19 -2.63 -0.70
N GLU A 26 -1.48 -3.78 -0.12
CA GLU A 26 -1.26 -5.11 -0.71
C GLU A 26 -2.63 -5.71 -1.06
N GLY A 27 -2.68 -6.62 -2.02
CA GLY A 27 -3.93 -7.30 -2.36
C GLY A 27 -3.70 -8.58 -3.15
N ASP A 28 -4.60 -9.52 -2.97
CA ASP A 28 -4.64 -10.80 -3.68
C ASP A 28 -5.94 -10.92 -4.47
N LEU A 29 -5.94 -11.77 -5.49
CA LEU A 29 -7.13 -12.11 -6.25
C LEU A 29 -7.36 -13.61 -6.18
N VAL A 30 -8.48 -14.01 -5.57
CA VAL A 30 -8.92 -15.40 -5.43
C VAL A 30 -9.95 -15.70 -6.50
N ILE A 31 -9.63 -16.69 -7.35
CA ILE A 31 -10.46 -17.05 -8.49
C ILE A 31 -11.39 -18.20 -8.10
N GLY A 32 -12.69 -18.04 -8.35
CA GLY A 32 -13.67 -19.09 -8.16
C GLY A 32 -13.58 -20.18 -9.24
N THR A 33 -14.40 -21.22 -9.09
CA THR A 33 -14.62 -22.19 -10.17
C THR A 33 -15.11 -21.52 -11.46
N PRO A 34 -14.90 -22.12 -12.65
CA PRO A 34 -15.32 -21.52 -13.91
C PRO A 34 -16.79 -21.06 -13.88
N GLY A 35 -17.02 -19.78 -14.17
CA GLY A 35 -18.36 -19.17 -14.15
C GLY A 35 -18.86 -18.67 -12.78
N THR A 36 -18.07 -18.78 -11.70
CA THR A 36 -18.49 -18.34 -10.35
C THR A 36 -17.89 -17.00 -9.89
N GLY A 37 -17.04 -16.37 -10.71
CA GLY A 37 -16.45 -15.05 -10.42
C GLY A 37 -15.17 -15.11 -9.59
N ALA A 38 -14.83 -14.01 -8.93
CA ALA A 38 -13.63 -13.86 -8.12
C ALA A 38 -13.88 -12.98 -6.88
N ILE A 39 -12.97 -13.08 -5.91
CA ILE A 39 -12.89 -12.19 -4.75
C ILE A 39 -11.51 -11.55 -4.71
N GLY A 40 -11.47 -10.22 -4.63
CA GLY A 40 -10.24 -9.48 -4.39
C GLY A 40 -10.08 -9.17 -2.91
N THR A 41 -8.85 -9.14 -2.42
CA THR A 41 -8.52 -8.67 -1.08
C THR A 41 -7.70 -7.39 -1.18
N LEU A 42 -7.94 -6.44 -0.29
CA LEU A 42 -7.12 -5.24 -0.13
C LEU A 42 -6.73 -5.12 1.34
N VAL A 43 -5.42 -5.01 1.62
CA VAL A 43 -4.84 -5.07 2.96
C VAL A 43 -4.01 -3.81 3.23
N GLU A 44 -4.26 -3.18 4.37
CA GLU A 44 -3.41 -2.12 4.94
C GLU A 44 -2.70 -2.69 6.18
N ARG A 45 -1.42 -3.01 6.04
CA ARG A 45 -0.67 -3.77 7.07
C ARG A 45 -0.42 -2.99 8.37
N THR A 46 -0.48 -1.67 8.31
CA THR A 46 -0.25 -0.79 9.46
C THR A 46 -1.47 -0.78 10.37
N SER A 47 -2.66 -0.55 9.81
CA SER A 47 -3.94 -0.59 10.55
C SER A 47 -4.51 -2.00 10.74
N ARG A 48 -3.97 -3.01 10.02
CA ARG A 48 -4.52 -4.37 9.94
C ARG A 48 -5.95 -4.42 9.39
N PHE A 49 -6.30 -3.43 8.58
CA PHE A 49 -7.59 -3.36 7.92
C PHE A 49 -7.59 -4.20 6.65
N VAL A 50 -8.68 -4.93 6.42
CA VAL A 50 -8.88 -5.79 5.24
C VAL A 50 -10.23 -5.48 4.61
N MET A 51 -10.25 -5.34 3.29
CA MET A 51 -11.47 -5.22 2.49
C MET A 51 -11.59 -6.39 1.52
N LEU A 52 -12.83 -6.83 1.31
CA LEU A 52 -13.18 -7.82 0.30
C LEU A 52 -13.90 -7.15 -0.86
N LEU A 53 -13.37 -7.36 -2.06
CA LEU A 53 -13.92 -6.90 -3.32
C LEU A 53 -14.73 -8.04 -3.91
N HIS A 54 -16.02 -7.85 -4.11
CA HIS A 54 -16.88 -8.85 -4.73
C HIS A 54 -16.86 -8.68 -6.26
N LEU A 55 -16.39 -9.70 -6.99
CA LEU A 55 -16.30 -9.67 -8.45
C LEU A 55 -17.12 -10.80 -9.10
N PRO A 56 -18.46 -10.71 -9.08
CA PRO A 56 -19.32 -11.76 -9.63
C PRO A 56 -19.21 -11.87 -11.16
N ASN A 57 -18.85 -10.76 -11.82
CA ASN A 57 -18.87 -10.64 -13.28
C ASN A 57 -17.52 -10.95 -13.94
N GLY A 58 -16.52 -11.37 -13.15
CA GLY A 58 -15.22 -11.79 -13.64
C GLY A 58 -14.04 -11.03 -13.03
N GLN A 59 -12.86 -11.31 -13.58
CA GLN A 59 -11.56 -10.99 -12.98
C GLN A 59 -10.65 -10.20 -13.94
N THR A 60 -11.25 -9.52 -14.92
CA THR A 60 -10.50 -8.65 -15.83
C THR A 60 -9.99 -7.42 -15.06
N SER A 61 -8.94 -6.80 -15.58
CA SER A 61 -8.34 -5.62 -14.95
C SER A 61 -9.35 -4.49 -14.77
N GLU A 62 -10.27 -4.30 -15.70
CA GLU A 62 -11.32 -3.28 -15.65
C GLU A 62 -12.32 -3.56 -14.53
N GLN A 63 -12.75 -4.82 -14.39
CA GLN A 63 -13.68 -5.24 -13.33
C GLN A 63 -13.04 -5.08 -11.94
N VAL A 64 -11.76 -5.46 -11.81
CA VAL A 64 -11.00 -5.30 -10.57
C VAL A 64 -10.83 -3.82 -10.23
N LEU A 65 -10.46 -3.00 -11.21
CA LEU A 65 -10.30 -1.57 -11.01
C LEU A 65 -11.61 -0.89 -10.59
N ALA A 66 -12.73 -1.25 -11.22
CA ALA A 66 -14.04 -0.72 -10.86
C ALA A 66 -14.41 -1.07 -9.41
N ALA A 67 -14.27 -2.33 -9.01
CA ALA A 67 -14.54 -2.77 -7.65
C ALA A 67 -13.66 -2.05 -6.62
N ILE A 68 -12.38 -1.82 -6.95
CA ILE A 68 -11.45 -1.06 -6.12
C ILE A 68 -11.92 0.40 -5.97
N GLN A 69 -12.31 1.06 -7.06
CA GLN A 69 -12.80 2.44 -7.03
C GLN A 69 -14.10 2.59 -6.22
N GLU A 70 -14.99 1.59 -6.25
CA GLU A 70 -16.21 1.59 -5.45
C GLU A 70 -15.94 1.37 -3.95
N THR A 71 -14.91 0.60 -3.62
CA THR A 71 -14.63 0.18 -2.23
C THR A 71 -13.66 1.11 -1.51
N LEU A 72 -12.72 1.72 -2.22
CA LEU A 72 -11.75 2.69 -1.67
C LEU A 72 -12.39 3.80 -0.82
N PRO A 73 -13.52 4.42 -1.21
CA PRO A 73 -14.15 5.48 -0.41
C PRO A 73 -14.66 5.01 0.96
N ALA A 74 -14.86 3.70 1.15
CA ALA A 74 -15.25 3.14 2.44
C ALA A 74 -14.06 2.87 3.36
N LEU A 75 -12.83 3.18 2.93
CA LEU A 75 -11.65 3.07 3.78
C LEU A 75 -11.75 4.06 4.94
N PRO A 76 -11.47 3.61 6.17
CA PRO A 76 -11.35 4.54 7.28
C PRO A 76 -10.24 5.56 7.05
N ASP A 77 -10.41 6.80 7.53
CA ASP A 77 -9.41 7.87 7.41
C ASP A 77 -8.04 7.51 8.01
N HIS A 78 -7.98 6.58 8.97
CA HIS A 78 -6.71 6.12 9.53
C HIS A 78 -5.94 5.17 8.59
N CYS A 79 -6.58 4.67 7.54
CA CYS A 79 -5.99 3.85 6.49
C CYS A 79 -5.54 4.68 5.28
N ASP A 80 -6.22 5.79 5.00
CA ASP A 80 -5.69 6.87 4.15
C ASP A 80 -4.64 7.66 4.97
N GLY A 81 -3.65 8.28 4.35
CA GLY A 81 -2.62 9.01 5.11
C GLY A 81 -3.16 10.33 5.69
N PRO A 82 -2.39 11.04 6.53
CA PRO A 82 -2.58 12.49 6.65
C PRO A 82 -2.29 13.21 5.32
#